data_AF-A0A426TZ10-F1
#
_entry.id   AF-A0A426TZ10-F1
#
_cell.length_a   1.000
_cell.length_b   1.000
_cell.length_c   1.000
_cell.angle_alpha   90.00
_cell.angle_beta   90.00
_cell.angle_gamma   90.00
#
_symmetry.space_group_name_H-M   'P 1'
#
loop_
_entity.id
_entity.type
_entity.pdbx_description
1 polymer ?
#
loop_
_entity_poly.entity_id
_entity_poly.type
_entity_poly.pdbx_seq_one_letter_code
_entity_poly.pdbx_strand_id
1 'polypeptide(L)' 'MSPSSSDLHNAFAGSRVLITGGAGFIGANLAHRLAELEAEITLVDSLIPEYGGNLRNLDGLE' A
#
# COMPACT_ATOMS: atom_id res chain seq x y z
N MET A 1 7.20 -16.90 16.60
CA MET A 1 7.33 -15.45 16.91
C MET A 1 6.83 -14.68 15.71
N SER A 2 6.00 -13.66 15.92
CA SER A 2 5.66 -12.70 14.88
C SER A 2 6.84 -11.76 14.63
N PRO A 3 7.08 -11.31 13.38
CA PRO A 3 8.14 -10.36 13.08
C PRO A 3 7.93 -9.05 13.85
N SER A 4 9.02 -8.45 14.31
CA SER A 4 9.00 -7.13 14.94
C SER A 4 8.80 -6.03 13.90
N SER A 5 8.45 -4.82 14.34
CA SER A 5 8.34 -3.67 13.42
C SER A 5 9.68 -3.33 12.76
N SER A 6 10.80 -3.55 13.44
CA SER A 6 12.14 -3.39 12.87
C SER A 6 12.45 -4.45 11.80
N ASP A 7 11.99 -5.69 11.99
CA ASP A 7 12.18 -6.75 10.99
C ASP A 7 11.43 -6.41 9.70
N LEU A 8 10.20 -5.89 9.82
CA LEU A 8 9.41 -5.47 8.67
C LEU A 8 10.00 -4.24 7.97
N HIS A 9 10.46 -3.23 8.73
CA HIS A 9 11.12 -2.07 8.15
C HIS A 9 12.36 -2.49 7.34
N ASN A 10 13.24 -3.32 7.91
CA ASN A 10 14.42 -3.82 7.20
C ASN A 10 14.08 -4.63 5.93
N ALA A 11 12.93 -5.29 5.91
CA ALA A 11 12.49 -6.09 4.76
C ALA A 11 11.92 -5.24 3.61
N PHE A 12 11.31 -4.09 3.93
CA PHE A 12 10.53 -3.30 2.97
C PHE A 12 11.11 -1.92 2.64
N ALA A 13 12.00 -1.37 3.47
CA ALA A 13 12.65 -0.09 3.21
C ALA A 13 13.40 -0.12 1.86
N GLY A 14 13.09 0.84 0.98
CA GLY A 14 13.63 0.93 -0.38
C GLY A 14 13.18 -0.18 -1.34
N SER A 15 12.29 -1.08 -0.92
CA SER A 15 11.77 -2.13 -1.79
C SER A 15 10.77 -1.57 -2.78
N ARG A 16 10.78 -2.06 -4.02
CA ARG A 16 9.82 -1.67 -5.07
C ARG A 16 8.61 -2.61 -5.04
N VAL A 17 7.44 -2.08 -4.70
CA VAL A 17 6.22 -2.88 -4.49
C VAL A 17 5.13 -2.45 -5.47
N LEU A 18 4.59 -3.41 -6.22
CA LEU A 18 3.39 -3.22 -7.05
C LEU A 18 2.17 -3.75 -6.31
N ILE A 19 1.16 -2.91 -6.10
CA ILE A 19 -0.12 -3.29 -5.51
C ILE A 19 -1.22 -3.12 -6.56
N THR A 20 -1.91 -4.22 -6.87
CA THR A 20 -3.12 -4.20 -7.69
C THR A 20 -4.37 -4.03 -6.82
N GLY A 21 -5.40 -3.36 -7.34
CA GLY A 21 -6.55 -2.94 -6.53
C GLY A 21 -6.16 -1.90 -5.47
N GLY A 22 -5.17 -1.05 -5.79
CA GLY A 22 -4.51 -0.14 -4.84
C GLY A 22 -5.43 0.92 -4.25
N ALA A 23 -6.51 1.29 -4.93
CA ALA A 23 -7.48 2.29 -4.44
C ALA A 23 -8.65 1.65 -3.67
N GLY A 24 -8.71 0.32 -3.57
CA GLY A 24 -9.67 -0.39 -2.73
C GLY A 24 -9.30 -0.35 -1.23
N PHE A 25 -10.16 -0.92 -0.38
CA PHE A 25 -9.96 -0.91 1.08
C PHE A 25 -8.65 -1.55 1.51
N ILE A 26 -8.40 -2.80 1.11
CA ILE A 26 -7.19 -3.55 1.52
C ILE A 26 -5.95 -2.97 0.85
N GLY A 27 -6.02 -2.69 -0.46
CA GLY A 27 -4.90 -2.18 -1.23
C GLY A 27 -4.37 -0.84 -0.68
N ALA A 28 -5.27 0.09 -0.38
CA ALA A 28 -4.88 1.40 0.13
C ALA A 28 -4.28 1.31 1.55
N ASN A 29 -4.90 0.55 2.46
CA ASN A 29 -4.36 0.38 3.81
C ASN A 29 -3.00 -0.35 3.80
N LEU A 30 -2.81 -1.31 2.90
CA LEU A 30 -1.50 -1.95 2.69
C LEU A 30 -0.48 -0.93 2.18
N ALA A 31 -0.87 -0.06 1.24
CA ALA A 31 0.00 1.00 0.72
C ALA A 31 0.44 1.97 1.82
N HIS A 32 -0.50 2.47 2.63
CA HIS A 32 -0.20 3.31 3.82
C HIS A 32 0.82 2.64 4.73
N ARG A 33 0.60 1.37 5.07
CA ARG A 33 1.51 0.65 5.97
C ARG A 33 2.90 0.44 5.36
N LEU A 34 2.98 0.17 4.06
CA LEU A 34 4.27 0.00 3.38
C LEU A 34 5.01 1.34 3.20
N ALA A 35 4.28 2.45 3.04
CA ALA A 35 4.85 3.79 2.93
C ALA A 35 5.52 4.20 4.26
N GLU A 36 4.88 3.89 5.40
CA GLU A 36 5.48 4.04 6.73
C GLU A 36 6.77 3.22 6.93
N LEU A 37 6.95 2.16 6.13
CA LEU A 37 8.14 1.32 6.13
C LEU A 37 9.16 1.74 5.05
N GLU A 38 8.98 2.90 4.42
CA GLU A 38 9.88 3.48 3.39
C GLU A 38 9.97 2.64 2.10
N ALA A 39 8.93 1.88 1.76
CA ALA A 39 8.85 1.18 0.48
C ALA A 39 8.51 2.14 -0.68
N GLU A 40 9.04 1.85 -1.87
CA GLU A 40 8.68 2.53 -3.13
C GLU A 40 7.47 1.84 -3.75
N ILE A 41 6.29 2.45 -3.64
CA ILE A 41 5.02 1.81 -4.00
C ILE A 41 4.52 2.29 -5.35
N THR A 42 4.09 1.36 -6.20
CA THR A 42 3.30 1.62 -7.41
C THR A 42 1.92 1.01 -7.25
N LEU A 43 0.88 1.83 -7.36
CA LEU A 43 -0.51 1.39 -7.28
C LEU A 43 -1.12 1.26 -8.67
N VAL A 44 -1.82 0.14 -8.91
CA VAL A 44 -2.62 -0.07 -10.11
C VAL A 44 -4.04 -0.44 -9.69
N ASP A 45 -5.01 0.30 -10.19
CA ASP A 45 -6.43 0.04 -9.93
C ASP A 45 -7.25 0.25 -11.21
N SER A 46 -8.23 -0.61 -11.44
CA SER A 46 -9.12 -0.50 -12.60
C SER A 46 -10.23 0.53 -12.39
N LEU A 47 -10.51 0.92 -11.14
CA LEU A 47 -11.56 1.88 -10.76
C LEU A 47 -12.93 1.57 -11.39
N ILE A 48 -13.24 0.27 -11.56
CA ILE A 48 -14.53 -0.17 -12.10
C ILE A 48 -15.62 0.30 -11.14
N PRO A 49 -16.69 0.97 -11.62
CA PRO A 49 -17.83 1.34 -10.79
C PRO A 49 -18.31 0.12 -9.99
N GLU A 50 -18.66 0.32 -8.71
CA GLU A 50 -19.12 -0.70 -7.76
C GLU A 50 -18.02 -1.60 -7.15
N TYR A 51 -16.77 -1.59 -7.66
CA TYR A 51 -15.69 -2.48 -7.19
C TYR A 51 -14.84 -1.88 -6.05
N GLY A 52 -15.44 -1.03 -5.22
CA GLY A 52 -14.86 -0.52 -3.96
C GLY A 52 -13.67 0.42 -4.08
N GLY A 53 -13.09 0.61 -5.27
CA GLY A 53 -12.01 1.56 -5.54
C GLY A 53 -12.45 3.00 -5.33
N ASN A 54 -11.72 3.75 -4.51
CA ASN A 54 -11.98 5.16 -4.25
C ASN A 54 -10.66 5.92 -4.08
N LEU A 55 -10.43 6.95 -4.90
CA LEU A 55 -9.20 7.75 -4.85
C LEU A 55 -8.97 8.40 -3.47
N ARG A 56 -10.03 8.70 -2.72
CA ARG A 56 -9.92 9.23 -1.34
C ARG A 56 -9.19 8.28 -0.38
N ASN A 57 -9.14 6.99 -0.68
CA ASN A 57 -8.39 6.04 0.15
C ASN A 57 -6.87 6.27 0.06
N LEU A 58 -6.41 7.01 -0.96
CA LEU A 58 -5.00 7.33 -1.20
C LEU A 58 -4.56 8.67 -0.60
N ASP A 59 -5.48 9.41 0.03
CA ASP A 59 -5.16 10.69 0.66
C ASP A 59 -4.01 10.52 1.67
N GLY A 60 -2.93 11.26 1.49
CA GLY A 60 -1.73 11.19 2.35
C GLY A 60 -0.59 10.28 1.84
N LEU A 61 -0.75 9.63 0.68
CA LEU A 61 0.32 8.88 -0.01
C LEU A 61 1.07 9.71 -1.07
N GLU A 62 0.91 11.04 -1.07
CA GLU A 62 1.54 11.97 -2.02
C GLU A 62 3.02 12.25 -1.75
#